data_AF-A0A969KIE6-F1
#
_entry.id   AF-A0A969KIE6-F1
#
_cell.length_a   1.000
_cell.length_b   1.000
_cell.length_c   1.000
_cell.angle_alpha   90.00
_cell.angle_beta   90.00
_cell.angle_gamma   90.00
#
_symmetry.space_group_name_H-M   'P 1'
#
loop_
_entity.id
_entity.type
_entity.pdbx_description
1 polymer ?
#
loop_
_entity_poly.entity_id
_entity_poly.type
_entity_poly.pdbx_seq_one_letter_code
_entity_poly.pdbx_strand_id
1 'polypeptide(L)'
;MFLGADYQPYYYPPVQLPQYITQTLNQEHITPKVMEALAREIIGVNDGTRLIDFMIHNGKALYLLDLFQPQIEDNIRLGISPEQSDWLYDNEAEMWKTVFIENLYETKLKKKGLLGLVEVAPTSPGMPQESPGNAGSWVGWQIVKGYMESNPNITLEQMLQEKDAQKILQGSRYKPR
;
A
#
# COMPACT_ATOMS: atom_id res chain seq x y z
N MET A 1 -14.80 11.07 -11.33
CA MET A 1 -14.82 9.94 -12.29
C MET A 1 -15.31 8.67 -11.60
N PHE A 2 -16.45 8.68 -10.89
CA PHE A 2 -16.96 7.50 -10.18
C PHE A 2 -18.29 7.06 -10.78
N LEU A 3 -18.26 6.66 -12.05
CA LEU A 3 -19.46 6.33 -12.84
C LEU A 3 -19.71 4.82 -12.94
N GLY A 4 -18.98 4.02 -12.16
CA GLY A 4 -19.01 2.56 -12.19
C GLY A 4 -17.92 1.98 -13.10
N ALA A 5 -17.42 0.80 -12.75
CA ALA A 5 -16.34 0.14 -13.49
C ALA A 5 -16.71 -0.11 -14.96
N ASP A 6 -17.99 -0.39 -15.24
CA ASP A 6 -18.50 -0.70 -16.58
C ASP A 6 -18.77 0.53 -17.46
N TYR A 7 -18.48 1.75 -16.96
CA TYR A 7 -18.69 2.98 -17.71
C TYR A 7 -17.81 3.00 -18.96
N GLN A 8 -18.44 2.66 -20.09
CA GLN A 8 -17.81 2.45 -21.39
C GLN A 8 -16.79 3.53 -21.77
N PRO A 9 -17.05 4.84 -21.59
CA PRO A 9 -16.07 5.88 -21.95
C PRO A 9 -14.72 5.80 -21.23
N TYR A 10 -14.57 5.03 -20.15
CA TYR A 10 -13.25 4.77 -19.56
C TYR A 10 -12.32 3.98 -20.48
N TYR A 11 -12.86 3.15 -21.38
CA TYR A 11 -12.09 2.23 -22.21
C TYR A 11 -11.83 2.75 -23.63
N TYR A 12 -12.44 3.87 -24.03
CA TYR A 12 -12.30 4.45 -25.37
C TYR A 12 -11.39 5.70 -25.37
N PRO A 13 -10.76 6.02 -26.52
CA PRO A 13 -10.03 7.28 -26.68
C PRO A 13 -10.92 8.50 -26.39
N PRO A 14 -10.39 9.57 -25.76
CA PRO A 14 -8.98 9.79 -25.42
C PRO A 14 -8.57 9.24 -24.03
N VAL A 15 -9.45 8.55 -23.30
CA VAL A 15 -9.25 8.21 -21.88
C VAL A 15 -8.42 6.94 -21.67
N GLN A 16 -8.85 5.80 -22.22
CA GLN A 16 -8.14 4.50 -22.19
C GLN A 16 -7.52 4.13 -20.82
N LEU A 17 -8.36 4.03 -19.79
CA LEU A 17 -7.92 3.63 -18.44
C LEU A 17 -7.74 2.11 -18.33
N PRO A 18 -6.68 1.64 -17.63
CA PRO A 18 -6.52 0.24 -17.31
C PRO A 18 -7.61 -0.29 -16.37
N GLN A 19 -7.93 -1.58 -16.48
CA GLN A 19 -9.00 -2.22 -15.70
C GLN A 19 -8.76 -2.17 -14.18
N TYR A 20 -7.50 -2.35 -13.74
CA TYR A 20 -7.13 -2.26 -12.33
C TYR A 20 -7.33 -0.85 -11.73
N ILE A 21 -7.49 0.18 -12.57
CA ILE A 21 -7.89 1.52 -12.14
C ILE A 21 -9.41 1.65 -12.14
N THR A 22 -10.09 1.24 -13.22
CA THR A 22 -11.54 1.44 -13.39
C THR A 22 -12.36 0.65 -12.38
N GLN A 23 -11.86 -0.48 -11.88
CA GLN A 23 -12.51 -1.24 -10.79
C GLN A 23 -12.72 -0.41 -9.52
N THR A 24 -11.89 0.61 -9.30
CA THR A 24 -11.97 1.53 -8.14
C THR A 24 -12.78 2.80 -8.43
N LEU A 25 -13.41 2.91 -9.61
CA LEU A 25 -14.18 4.08 -10.04
C LEU A 25 -15.68 3.90 -9.82
N ASN A 26 -16.06 3.38 -8.65
CA ASN A 26 -17.44 3.13 -8.24
C ASN A 26 -17.78 3.88 -6.93
N GLN A 27 -19.04 3.82 -6.53
CA GLN A 27 -19.54 4.55 -5.35
C GLN A 27 -18.84 4.14 -4.04
N GLU A 28 -18.50 2.87 -3.88
CA GLU A 28 -17.88 2.32 -2.67
C GLU A 28 -16.48 2.90 -2.43
N HIS A 29 -15.78 3.27 -3.51
CA HIS A 29 -14.42 3.81 -3.45
C HIS A 29 -14.36 5.34 -3.33
N ILE A 30 -15.50 6.05 -3.32
CA ILE A 30 -15.51 7.52 -3.18
C ILE A 30 -14.95 7.92 -1.81
N THR A 31 -15.56 7.44 -0.73
CA THR A 31 -15.16 7.82 0.62
C THR A 31 -13.72 7.37 0.94
N PRO A 32 -13.30 6.12 0.63
CA PRO A 32 -11.92 5.68 0.83
C PRO A 32 -10.88 6.54 0.12
N LYS A 33 -11.11 6.89 -1.15
CA LYS A 33 -10.14 7.72 -1.89
C LYS A 33 -10.08 9.16 -1.36
N VAL A 34 -11.18 9.71 -0.86
CA VAL A 34 -11.17 11.02 -0.18
C VAL A 34 -10.40 10.93 1.13
N MET A 35 -10.63 9.90 1.94
CA MET A 35 -9.89 9.68 3.18
C MET A 35 -8.41 9.40 2.92
N GLU A 36 -8.07 8.73 1.81
CA GLU A 36 -6.70 8.47 1.40
C GLU A 36 -5.99 9.78 1.07
N ALA A 37 -6.64 10.66 0.32
CA ALA A 37 -6.10 11.98 0.00
C ALA A 37 -5.83 12.80 1.29
N LEU A 38 -6.74 12.75 2.26
CA LEU A 38 -6.53 13.40 3.57
C LEU A 38 -5.39 12.75 4.36
N ALA A 39 -5.32 11.42 4.40
CA ALA A 39 -4.23 10.70 5.06
C ALA A 39 -2.88 11.05 4.44
N ARG A 40 -2.80 11.14 3.11
CA ARG A 40 -1.59 11.53 2.37
C ARG A 40 -1.18 12.99 2.64
N GLU A 41 -2.15 13.89 2.79
CA GLU A 41 -1.86 15.27 3.20
C GLU A 41 -1.28 15.33 4.63
N ILE A 42 -1.84 14.53 5.56
CA ILE A 42 -1.39 14.48 6.96
C ILE A 42 0.05 13.93 7.08
N ILE A 43 0.39 12.87 6.34
CA ILE A 43 1.75 12.29 6.37
C ILE A 43 2.79 13.18 5.66
N GLY A 44 2.35 14.05 4.74
CA GLY A 44 3.21 14.90 3.94
C GLY A 44 4.00 14.14 2.86
N VAL A 45 5.18 14.66 2.52
CA VAL A 45 6.02 14.12 1.44
C VAL A 45 6.99 13.06 1.99
N ASN A 46 7.23 12.01 1.21
CA ASN A 46 8.31 11.06 1.50
C ASN A 46 9.68 11.66 1.15
N ASP A 47 10.50 11.93 2.16
CA ASP A 47 11.89 12.39 1.98
C ASP A 47 12.87 11.25 1.63
N GLY A 48 12.43 10.00 1.78
CA GLY A 48 13.25 8.82 1.58
C GLY A 48 13.35 8.37 0.13
N THR A 49 14.37 7.57 -0.17
CA THR A 49 14.64 7.07 -1.53
C THR A 49 14.68 5.56 -1.62
N ARG A 50 14.78 4.87 -0.50
CA ARG A 50 14.87 3.40 -0.44
C ARG A 50 13.49 2.78 -0.51
N LEU A 51 13.38 1.54 -0.98
CA LEU A 51 12.12 0.80 -1.01
C LEU A 51 11.40 0.82 0.36
N ILE A 52 12.13 0.55 1.44
CA ILE A 52 11.57 0.60 2.81
C ILE A 52 10.94 1.95 3.15
N ASP A 53 11.53 3.05 2.67
CA ASP A 53 11.02 4.39 2.97
C ASP A 53 9.65 4.58 2.32
N PHE A 54 9.49 4.15 1.06
CA PHE A 54 8.20 4.17 0.37
C PHE A 54 7.18 3.22 1.00
N MET A 55 7.59 2.00 1.35
CA MET A 55 6.72 1.02 2.00
C MET A 55 6.15 1.58 3.30
N ILE A 56 7.02 2.08 4.19
CA ILE A 56 6.60 2.62 5.48
C ILE A 56 5.78 3.90 5.30
N HIS A 57 6.18 4.79 4.39
CA HIS A 57 5.41 6.01 4.12
C HIS A 57 3.98 5.72 3.65
N ASN A 58 3.81 4.82 2.68
CA ASN A 58 2.48 4.39 2.24
C ASN A 58 1.75 3.58 3.31
N GLY A 59 2.48 2.78 4.10
CA GLY A 59 1.95 2.02 5.23
C GLY A 59 1.36 2.92 6.31
N LYS A 60 1.96 4.09 6.58
CA LYS A 60 1.39 5.11 7.47
C LYS A 60 0.08 5.67 6.93
N ALA A 61 -0.02 5.92 5.63
CA ALA A 61 -1.25 6.37 4.98
C ALA A 61 -2.36 5.33 5.16
N LEU A 62 -2.06 4.06 4.89
CA LEU A 62 -2.98 2.93 5.06
C LEU A 62 -3.38 2.72 6.52
N TYR A 63 -2.45 2.93 7.46
CA TYR A 63 -2.76 2.88 8.89
C TYR A 63 -3.71 3.99 9.32
N LEU A 64 -3.55 5.22 8.80
CA LEU A 64 -4.53 6.29 9.03
C LEU A 64 -5.90 5.95 8.43
N LEU A 65 -5.93 5.38 7.23
CA LEU A 65 -7.18 4.90 6.62
C LEU A 65 -7.88 3.84 7.46
N ASP A 66 -7.12 2.91 8.04
CA ASP A 66 -7.64 1.90 8.97
C ASP A 66 -8.29 2.56 10.20
N LEU A 67 -7.66 3.60 10.76
CA LEU A 67 -8.23 4.37 11.88
C LEU A 67 -9.45 5.21 11.48
N PHE A 68 -9.47 5.81 10.29
CA PHE A 68 -10.58 6.64 9.81
C PHE A 68 -11.81 5.79 9.44
N GLN A 69 -11.56 4.59 8.92
CA GLN A 69 -12.58 3.70 8.36
C GLN A 69 -12.33 2.26 8.81
N PRO A 70 -12.54 1.92 10.09
CA PRO A 70 -12.25 0.57 10.60
C PRO A 70 -13.22 -0.50 10.09
N GLN A 71 -14.37 -0.09 9.56
CA GLN A 71 -15.43 -0.99 9.09
C GLN A 71 -15.31 -1.35 7.60
N ILE A 72 -14.36 -0.75 6.88
CA ILE A 72 -14.20 -1.02 5.45
C ILE A 72 -13.32 -2.25 5.21
N GLU A 73 -13.71 -3.04 4.23
CA GLU A 73 -12.94 -4.21 3.79
C GLU A 73 -11.59 -3.78 3.17
N ASP A 74 -10.58 -4.64 3.37
CA ASP A 74 -9.20 -4.35 2.99
C ASP A 74 -9.01 -4.24 1.47
N ASN A 75 -9.70 -5.08 0.70
CA ASN A 75 -9.70 -5.00 -0.76
C ASN A 75 -10.18 -3.62 -1.25
N ILE A 76 -11.22 -3.04 -0.64
CA ILE A 76 -11.72 -1.71 -0.99
C ILE A 76 -10.74 -0.62 -0.55
N ARG A 77 -10.14 -0.75 0.65
CA ARG A 77 -9.10 0.18 1.14
C ARG A 77 -7.88 0.20 0.22
N LEU A 78 -7.48 -0.96 -0.28
CA LEU A 78 -6.31 -1.15 -1.15
C LEU A 78 -6.64 -0.91 -2.64
N GLY A 79 -7.92 -0.90 -3.01
CA GLY A 79 -8.36 -0.76 -4.40
C GLY A 79 -8.08 -1.99 -5.27
N ILE A 80 -8.08 -3.18 -4.67
CA ILE A 80 -7.79 -4.48 -5.29
C ILE A 80 -9.02 -5.39 -5.22
N SER A 81 -8.98 -6.53 -5.91
CA SER A 81 -10.05 -7.51 -5.79
C SER A 81 -10.00 -8.25 -4.44
N PRO A 82 -11.13 -8.82 -3.96
CA PRO A 82 -11.12 -9.66 -2.76
C PRO A 82 -10.08 -10.78 -2.82
N GLU A 83 -9.96 -11.45 -3.97
CA GLU A 83 -9.01 -12.55 -4.17
C GLU A 83 -7.56 -12.08 -4.07
N GLN A 84 -7.26 -10.87 -4.57
CA GLN A 84 -5.95 -10.26 -4.43
C GLN A 84 -5.64 -9.87 -2.98
N SER A 85 -6.66 -9.46 -2.22
CA SER A 85 -6.52 -9.19 -0.79
C SER A 85 -6.20 -10.47 -0.02
N ASP A 86 -6.94 -11.55 -0.26
CA ASP A 86 -6.68 -12.85 0.34
C ASP A 86 -5.28 -13.36 -0.02
N TRP A 87 -4.89 -13.19 -1.29
CA TRP A 87 -3.56 -13.57 -1.76
C TRP A 87 -2.43 -12.85 -1.00
N LEU A 88 -2.58 -11.56 -0.66
CA LEU A 88 -1.59 -10.82 0.13
C LEU A 88 -1.37 -11.45 1.50
N TYR A 89 -2.46 -11.83 2.18
CA TYR A 89 -2.40 -12.49 3.48
C TYR A 89 -1.78 -13.89 3.38
N ASP A 90 -2.17 -14.68 2.39
CA ASP A 90 -1.67 -16.05 2.22
C ASP A 90 -0.18 -16.10 1.84
N ASN A 91 0.34 -15.06 1.17
CA ASN A 91 1.70 -15.02 0.63
C ASN A 91 2.64 -14.06 1.36
N GLU A 92 2.23 -13.49 2.50
CA GLU A 92 2.98 -12.47 3.24
C GLU A 92 4.43 -12.89 3.52
N ALA A 93 4.62 -14.11 4.06
CA ALA A 93 5.94 -14.64 4.40
C ALA A 93 6.81 -14.91 3.16
N GLU A 94 6.22 -15.42 2.09
CA GLU A 94 6.94 -15.71 0.85
C GLU A 94 7.39 -14.42 0.17
N MET A 95 6.49 -13.43 0.04
CA MET A 95 6.81 -12.11 -0.50
C MET A 95 7.95 -11.45 0.28
N TRP A 96 7.89 -11.50 1.61
CA TRP A 96 8.92 -10.91 2.47
C TRP A 96 10.28 -11.54 2.22
N LYS A 97 10.34 -12.88 2.19
CA LYS A 97 11.58 -13.64 2.05
C LYS A 97 12.20 -13.49 0.66
N THR A 98 11.39 -13.50 -0.39
CA THR A 98 11.87 -13.60 -1.78
C THR A 98 12.07 -12.25 -2.44
N VAL A 99 11.21 -11.28 -2.17
CA VAL A 99 11.23 -9.97 -2.85
C VAL A 99 11.73 -8.87 -1.93
N PHE A 100 11.17 -8.73 -0.74
CA PHE A 100 11.41 -7.51 0.06
C PHE A 100 12.77 -7.50 0.76
N ILE A 101 13.21 -8.62 1.35
CA ILE A 101 14.50 -8.67 2.07
C ILE A 101 15.68 -8.24 1.18
N GLU A 102 15.69 -8.65 -0.09
CA GLU A 102 16.78 -8.34 -1.03
C GLU A 102 16.74 -6.90 -1.55
N ASN A 103 15.53 -6.33 -1.67
CA ASN A 103 15.32 -5.04 -2.32
C ASN A 103 15.05 -3.87 -1.35
N LEU A 104 15.01 -4.14 -0.04
CA LEU A 104 14.60 -3.20 1.01
C LEU A 104 15.34 -1.84 0.96
N TYR A 105 16.65 -1.89 0.69
CA TYR A 105 17.53 -0.72 0.65
C TYR A 105 17.80 -0.21 -0.78
N GLU A 106 17.11 -0.76 -1.78
CA GLU A 106 17.25 -0.29 -3.16
C GLU A 106 16.72 1.12 -3.33
N THR A 107 17.49 1.98 -3.98
CA THR A 107 17.16 3.41 -4.18
C THR A 107 16.73 3.72 -5.61
N LYS A 108 17.09 2.87 -6.58
CA LYS A 108 16.82 3.06 -8.01
C LYS A 108 15.62 2.25 -8.47
N LEU A 109 14.50 2.35 -7.74
CA LEU A 109 13.27 1.56 -7.98
C LEU A 109 12.82 1.61 -9.43
N LYS A 110 12.75 2.82 -10.01
CA LYS A 110 12.37 3.02 -11.42
C LYS A 110 13.30 2.30 -12.40
N LYS A 111 14.61 2.38 -12.18
CA LYS A 111 15.60 1.76 -13.10
C LYS A 111 15.59 0.24 -13.00
N LYS A 112 15.24 -0.31 -11.84
CA LYS A 112 15.10 -1.75 -11.61
C LYS A 112 13.70 -2.31 -11.87
N GLY A 113 12.75 -1.47 -12.29
CA GLY A 113 11.37 -1.89 -12.53
C GLY A 113 10.61 -2.27 -11.25
N LEU A 114 11.01 -1.78 -10.08
CA LEU A 114 10.43 -2.13 -8.77
C LEU A 114 9.34 -1.15 -8.32
N LEU A 115 9.02 -0.10 -9.09
CA LEU A 115 7.99 0.89 -8.71
C LEU A 115 6.63 0.24 -8.45
N GLY A 116 6.26 -0.78 -9.23
CA GLY A 116 5.00 -1.51 -9.04
C GLY A 116 4.87 -2.22 -7.69
N LEU A 117 5.94 -2.31 -6.88
CA LEU A 117 5.84 -2.77 -5.49
C LEU A 117 5.19 -1.74 -4.56
N VAL A 118 5.29 -0.44 -4.86
CA VAL A 118 4.85 0.66 -3.98
C VAL A 118 3.96 1.69 -4.69
N GLU A 119 3.62 1.42 -5.95
CA GLU A 119 2.69 2.21 -6.77
C GLU A 119 1.62 1.29 -7.37
N VAL A 120 0.49 1.87 -7.76
CA VAL A 120 -0.59 1.11 -8.39
C VAL A 120 -0.11 0.52 -9.71
N ALA A 121 -0.21 -0.80 -9.83
CA ALA A 121 0.21 -1.59 -10.98
C ALA A 121 -0.73 -2.79 -11.13
N PRO A 122 -0.79 -3.42 -12.32
CA PRO A 122 -1.57 -4.65 -12.49
C PRO A 122 -1.06 -5.79 -11.59
N THR A 123 0.26 -5.92 -11.45
CA THR A 123 0.92 -6.94 -10.61
C THR A 123 2.19 -6.38 -9.97
N SER A 124 2.67 -7.06 -8.92
CA SER A 124 3.91 -6.69 -8.24
C SER A 124 5.14 -7.30 -8.95
N PRO A 125 6.19 -6.51 -9.26
CA PRO A 125 7.42 -7.02 -9.87
C PRO A 125 8.09 -8.12 -9.04
N GLY A 126 8.47 -9.23 -9.70
CA GLY A 126 9.10 -10.37 -9.04
C GLY A 126 8.12 -11.32 -8.33
N MET A 127 6.81 -11.15 -8.53
CA MET A 127 5.75 -11.99 -7.97
C MET A 127 4.88 -12.64 -9.08
N PRO A 128 4.09 -13.68 -8.76
CA PRO A 128 3.13 -14.29 -9.68
C PRO A 128 2.07 -13.31 -10.21
N GLN A 129 1.38 -13.69 -11.28
CA GLN A 129 0.40 -12.82 -11.94
C GLN A 129 -0.84 -12.56 -11.07
N GLU A 130 -1.13 -13.44 -10.11
CA GLU A 130 -2.22 -13.29 -9.15
C GLU A 130 -1.92 -12.19 -8.11
N SER A 131 -0.65 -11.83 -7.92
CA SER A 131 -0.26 -10.79 -6.98
C SER A 131 -0.84 -9.43 -7.39
N PRO A 132 -1.44 -8.66 -6.46
CA PRO A 132 -1.77 -7.29 -6.75
C PRO A 132 -0.50 -6.46 -6.92
N GLY A 133 -0.57 -5.41 -7.74
CA GLY A 133 0.39 -4.32 -7.64
C GLY A 133 0.35 -3.67 -6.25
N ASN A 134 1.37 -2.89 -5.93
CA ASN A 134 1.47 -2.14 -4.68
C ASN A 134 1.57 -3.02 -3.40
N ALA A 135 1.98 -4.29 -3.51
CA ALA A 135 2.07 -5.21 -2.37
C ALA A 135 3.02 -4.71 -1.26
N GLY A 136 4.05 -3.95 -1.62
CA GLY A 136 4.98 -3.34 -0.68
C GLY A 136 4.36 -2.27 0.21
N SER A 137 3.35 -1.53 -0.27
CA SER A 137 2.59 -0.60 0.59
C SER A 137 1.76 -1.36 1.61
N TRP A 138 1.16 -2.49 1.21
CA TRP A 138 0.43 -3.36 2.14
C TRP A 138 1.37 -3.99 3.19
N VAL A 139 2.54 -4.49 2.79
CA VAL A 139 3.57 -4.95 3.75
C VAL A 139 4.00 -3.81 4.68
N GLY A 140 4.18 -2.60 4.14
CA GLY A 140 4.45 -1.41 4.94
C GLY A 140 3.36 -1.11 5.97
N TRP A 141 2.09 -1.32 5.62
CA TRP A 141 0.96 -1.19 6.54
C TRP A 141 1.02 -2.20 7.68
N GLN A 142 1.30 -3.48 7.39
CA GLN A 142 1.48 -4.50 8.42
C GLN A 142 2.66 -4.18 9.36
N ILE A 143 3.76 -3.64 8.81
CA ILE A 143 4.91 -3.20 9.62
C ILE A 143 4.51 -2.04 10.55
N VAL A 144 3.82 -1.02 10.05
CA VAL A 144 3.38 0.13 10.87
C VAL A 144 2.39 -0.31 11.94
N LYS A 145 1.46 -1.21 11.61
CA LYS A 145 0.53 -1.80 12.57
C LYS A 145 1.26 -2.56 13.68
N GLY A 146 2.19 -3.45 13.32
CA GLY A 146 3.04 -4.17 14.28
C GLY A 146 3.93 -3.24 15.12
N TYR A 147 4.37 -2.11 14.57
CA TYR A 147 5.11 -1.07 15.29
C TYR A 147 4.24 -0.43 16.38
N MET A 148 3.00 -0.05 16.08
CA MET A 148 2.09 0.52 17.07
C MET A 148 1.68 -0.50 18.14
N GLU A 149 1.41 -1.75 17.75
CA GLU A 149 1.05 -2.84 18.68
C GLU A 149 2.21 -3.20 19.63
N SER A 150 3.44 -3.20 19.13
CA SER A 150 4.64 -3.53 19.93
C SER A 150 5.09 -2.37 20.84
N ASN A 151 4.59 -1.15 20.61
CA ASN A 151 5.04 0.06 21.30
C ASN A 151 3.84 0.88 21.83
N PRO A 152 3.10 0.40 22.85
CA PRO A 152 1.84 1.02 23.30
C PRO A 152 1.99 2.43 23.88
N ASN A 153 3.21 2.86 24.19
CA ASN A 153 3.51 4.21 24.69
C ASN A 153 3.77 5.22 23.57
N ILE A 154 3.89 4.77 22.32
CA ILE A 154 4.10 5.66 21.16
C ILE A 154 2.73 6.20 20.72
N THR A 155 2.63 7.52 20.62
CA THR A 155 1.41 8.17 20.12
C THR A 155 1.33 8.09 18.60
N LEU A 156 0.13 8.27 18.05
CA LEU A 156 -0.07 8.35 16.61
C LEU A 156 0.81 9.46 15.99
N GLU A 157 0.84 10.65 16.61
CA GLU A 157 1.67 11.77 16.15
C GLU A 157 3.16 11.42 16.13
N GLN A 158 3.68 10.76 17.17
CA GLN A 158 5.07 10.31 17.23
C GLN A 158 5.39 9.31 16.11
N MET A 159 4.48 8.35 15.85
CA MET A 159 4.63 7.40 14.75
C MET A 159 4.65 8.11 13.39
N LEU A 160 3.76 9.08 13.17
CA LEU A 160 3.71 9.85 11.92
C LEU A 160 4.99 10.66 11.71
N GLN A 161 5.51 11.32 12.76
CA GLN A 161 6.72 12.14 12.73
C GLN A 161 8.02 11.32 12.63
N GLU A 162 8.01 10.01 12.92
CA GLU A 162 9.19 9.17 12.83
C GLU A 162 9.67 9.01 11.38
N LYS A 163 10.81 9.60 11.04
CA LYS A 163 11.36 9.59 9.68
C LYS A 163 12.22 8.36 9.40
N ASP A 164 12.71 7.67 10.44
CA ASP A 164 13.53 6.49 10.26
C ASP A 164 12.67 5.24 10.03
N ALA A 165 12.45 4.92 8.76
CA ALA A 165 11.76 3.70 8.34
C ALA A 165 12.40 2.43 8.91
N GLN A 166 13.73 2.42 9.11
CA GLN A 166 14.44 1.29 9.69
C GLN A 166 14.08 1.09 11.17
N LYS A 167 13.92 2.19 11.90
CA LYS A 167 13.49 2.17 13.31
C LYS A 167 12.06 1.64 13.43
N ILE A 168 11.16 2.03 12.53
CA ILE A 168 9.79 1.49 12.52
C ILE A 168 9.81 -0.02 12.24
N LEU A 169 10.56 -0.46 11.23
CA LEU A 169 10.70 -1.89 10.92
C LEU A 169 11.27 -2.68 12.10
N GLN A 170 12.36 -2.22 12.73
CA GLN A 170 12.93 -2.91 13.88
C GLN A 170 11.98 -2.92 15.09
N GLY A 171 11.34 -1.79 15.36
CA GLY A 171 10.40 -1.64 16.48
C GLY A 171 9.12 -2.47 16.32
N SER A 172 8.72 -2.77 15.09
CA SER A 172 7.57 -3.63 14.79
C SER A 172 7.79 -5.10 15.09
N ARG A 173 9.07 -5.53 15.21
CA ARG A 173 9.46 -6.94 15.30
C ARG A 173 8.88 -7.79 14.15
N TYR A 174 8.68 -7.18 12.99
CA TYR A 174 8.02 -7.79 11.84
C TYR A 174 8.68 -9.11 11.45
N LYS A 175 7.90 -10.19 11.58
CA LYS A 175 8.23 -11.56 11.23
C LYS A 175 6.96 -12.22 10.70
N PRO A 176 6.68 -12.08 9.39
CA PRO A 176 5.49 -12.70 8.81
C PRO A 176 5.56 -14.21 8.98
N ARG A 177 4.40 -14.82 9.25
CA ARG A 177 4.27 -16.25 9.61
C ARG A 177 4.03 -17.13 8.40
#